data_AF-A0A3L7TDY2-F1
#
_entry.id   AF-A0A3L7TDY2-F1
#
_cell.length_a   1.000
_cell.length_b   1.000
_cell.length_c   1.000
_cell.angle_alpha   90.00
_cell.angle_beta   90.00
_cell.angle_gamma   90.00
#
_symmetry.space_group_name_H-M   'P 1'
#
loop_
_entity.id
_entity.type
_entity.pdbx_description
1 polymer ?
#
loop_
_entity_poly.entity_id
_entity_poly.type
_entity_poly.pdbx_seq_one_letter_code
_entity_poly.pdbx_strand_id
1 'polypeptide(L)'
;MVSARRLHVSRLSLRCALVRSFAALLTPTLCLPLLYDTVASGQYGPVDPAESTLHMLREGINSSSDGVQHAAMVALRELRDPALEPLFERLLKSDDWSLRVDSLLGLAELDPSRKANIKLIQALPGEADRESAISATIGLELLDLASANAMLAWDEVPTSARVLLAGESRRLGGTPDAAMLIKLSQSNSPEIAGIAAAILLDIGAPEAAAAAQRVRDAIAALPPRARGAAVAQIAQACSINGLKGAADMVVTLLELPEITSDSQMRALGSLLVLAPQSAYPNFTKAVERDRSQLGLLRYAAVLLASGARAPDAVWASLRNGEELLETICDAGVLLAASNDEAAMAKLVGLRHRITMVAALEGARRLGASADRALGIECLRLLITDRKNLGPITEPVLRAIARLAIVAPDELRSALNSEAADQPIDIESSQALLLALLTAGTRDASTVARESRGRASRFGEAIICVANARTATTLDDADVQMLAMIAGGGAGVGPDIRTQAAWLWTRYAGKAAEVTDALTMRAAEIKAPASTINESKSTPSTTDSTKPAPSAPTTSMMTPSLNLSSRDSRSSAMRSAVASAPQLSECAS
;
A
#
# COMPACT_ATOMS: atom_id res chain seq x y z
N MET A 1 18.69 -5.23 6.06
CA MET A 1 18.38 -3.92 5.44
C MET A 1 17.71 -3.99 4.07
N VAL A 2 17.56 -5.16 3.43
CA VAL A 2 16.80 -5.35 2.16
C VAL A 2 15.33 -5.79 2.38
N SER A 3 14.98 -6.28 3.57
CA SER A 3 13.64 -6.83 3.87
C SER A 3 12.57 -5.76 4.21
N ALA A 4 12.95 -4.61 4.78
CA ALA A 4 11.99 -3.58 5.21
C ALA A 4 11.33 -2.77 4.05
N ARG A 5 11.77 -2.94 2.80
CA ARG A 5 11.17 -2.26 1.62
C ARG A 5 10.03 -3.05 0.96
N ARG A 6 9.84 -4.34 1.28
CA ARG A 6 8.88 -5.21 0.55
C ARG A 6 7.45 -5.20 1.11
N LEU A 7 7.27 -4.90 2.40
CA LEU A 7 5.94 -4.77 3.02
C LEU A 7 5.21 -3.44 2.72
N HIS A 8 5.85 -2.52 1.98
CA HIS A 8 5.24 -1.25 1.54
C HIS A 8 4.49 -1.33 0.20
N VAL A 9 4.58 -2.46 -0.51
CA VAL A 9 4.09 -2.58 -1.89
C VAL A 9 2.56 -2.74 -1.96
N SER A 10 1.91 -3.41 -0.99
CA SER A 10 0.43 -3.54 -0.98
C SER A 10 -0.35 -2.26 -0.64
N ARG A 11 0.33 -1.19 -0.19
CA ARG A 11 -0.28 0.16 -0.05
C ARG A 11 0.13 1.11 -1.18
N LEU A 12 0.91 0.64 -2.16
CA LEU A 12 1.45 1.45 -3.25
C LEU A 12 0.56 1.46 -4.50
N SER A 13 -0.31 0.46 -4.71
CA SER A 13 -1.22 0.42 -5.86
C SER A 13 -2.18 1.62 -5.87
N LEU A 14 -2.73 2.01 -4.71
CA LEU A 14 -3.53 3.24 -4.58
C LEU A 14 -2.69 4.53 -4.65
N ARG A 15 -1.37 4.46 -4.42
CA ARG A 15 -0.46 5.63 -4.44
C ARG A 15 0.08 5.93 -5.84
N CYS A 16 0.09 4.98 -6.77
CA CYS A 16 0.64 5.16 -8.11
C CYS A 16 -0.39 5.68 -9.12
N ALA A 17 -1.67 5.33 -9.00
CA ALA A 17 -2.70 5.76 -9.95
C ALA A 17 -3.08 7.24 -9.81
N LEU A 18 -3.09 7.80 -8.59
CA LEU A 18 -3.51 9.19 -8.33
C LEU A 18 -2.40 10.23 -8.46
N VAL A 19 -1.13 9.86 -8.31
CA VAL A 19 0.00 10.81 -8.28
C VAL A 19 0.66 11.01 -9.66
N ARG A 20 0.56 10.05 -10.59
CA ARG A 20 1.21 10.16 -11.91
C ARG A 20 0.46 11.03 -12.93
N SER A 21 -0.82 11.34 -12.70
CA SER A 21 -1.63 12.14 -13.64
C SER A 21 -1.55 13.66 -13.43
N PHE A 22 -0.79 14.16 -12.43
CA PHE A 22 -0.82 15.58 -12.02
C PHE A 22 0.50 16.36 -12.20
N ALA A 23 1.52 15.78 -12.86
CA ALA A 23 2.83 16.43 -13.04
C ALA A 23 3.17 16.64 -14.52
N ALA A 24 2.41 17.50 -15.21
CA ALA A 24 2.86 18.14 -16.43
C ALA A 24 2.23 19.54 -16.53
N LEU A 25 3.05 20.50 -16.96
CA LEU A 25 2.75 21.89 -17.33
C LEU A 25 2.90 22.93 -16.22
N LEU A 26 4.08 23.57 -16.22
CA LEU A 26 4.23 25.03 -16.06
C LEU A 26 5.62 25.46 -16.57
N THR A 27 5.70 25.80 -17.86
CA THR A 27 6.74 26.67 -18.43
C THR A 27 6.06 27.62 -19.41
N PRO A 28 6.10 28.95 -19.19
CA PRO A 28 5.60 29.91 -20.15
C PRO A 28 6.73 30.28 -21.11
N THR A 29 6.68 29.76 -22.35
CA THR A 29 7.54 30.28 -23.43
C THR A 29 6.63 30.98 -24.44
N LEU A 30 6.74 32.31 -24.45
CA LEU A 30 6.19 33.20 -25.46
C LEU A 30 6.67 32.78 -26.87
N CYS A 31 5.75 32.40 -27.74
CA CYS A 31 5.94 32.45 -29.19
C CYS A 31 4.65 32.92 -29.87
N LEU A 32 4.76 34.00 -30.64
CA LEU A 32 3.70 34.59 -31.47
C LEU A 32 3.34 33.69 -32.66
N PRO A 33 2.10 33.82 -33.21
CA PRO A 33 1.56 32.91 -34.20
C PRO A 33 1.97 33.32 -35.63
N LEU A 34 2.45 32.37 -36.41
CA LEU A 34 2.38 32.43 -37.87
C LEU A 34 1.36 31.40 -38.33
N LEU A 35 0.31 31.93 -38.94
CA LEU A 35 -0.80 31.24 -39.59
C LEU A 35 -0.28 30.32 -40.70
N TYR A 36 -0.39 29.01 -40.49
CA TYR A 36 -0.56 28.02 -41.55
C TYR A 36 -1.49 26.93 -41.02
N ASP A 37 -2.75 26.99 -41.42
CA ASP A 37 -3.68 25.86 -41.38
C ASP A 37 -3.20 24.80 -42.37
N THR A 38 -2.22 24.00 -41.98
CA THR A 38 -2.10 22.64 -42.50
C THR A 38 -2.79 21.75 -41.49
N VAL A 39 -4.03 21.35 -41.82
CA VAL A 39 -4.66 20.18 -41.22
C VAL A 39 -3.73 19.02 -41.56
N ALA A 40 -2.79 18.72 -40.66
CA ALA A 40 -2.04 17.49 -40.67
C ALA A 40 -3.08 16.39 -40.38
N SER A 41 -3.76 15.93 -41.42
CA SER A 41 -4.43 14.65 -41.41
C SER A 41 -3.33 13.61 -41.22
N GLY A 42 -2.97 13.35 -39.97
CA GLY A 42 -2.03 12.29 -39.63
C GLY A 42 -2.48 11.04 -40.35
N GLN A 43 -1.57 10.43 -41.13
CA GLN A 43 -1.77 9.18 -41.84
C GLN A 43 -1.85 7.99 -40.86
N TYR A 44 -2.59 8.14 -39.76
CA TYR A 44 -2.99 7.01 -38.94
C TYR A 44 -4.22 6.42 -39.60
N GLY A 45 -4.00 5.37 -40.41
CA GLY A 45 -5.10 4.51 -40.81
C GLY A 45 -5.84 3.97 -39.58
N PRO A 46 -7.10 3.53 -39.73
CA PRO A 46 -7.83 2.94 -38.62
C PRO A 46 -7.01 1.80 -38.03
N VAL A 47 -6.60 1.94 -36.76
CA VAL A 47 -5.86 0.90 -36.04
C VAL A 47 -6.83 -0.25 -35.81
N ASP A 48 -6.43 -1.47 -36.17
CA ASP A 48 -7.22 -2.66 -35.91
C ASP A 48 -7.47 -2.79 -34.38
N PRO A 49 -8.74 -2.80 -33.93
CA PRO A 49 -9.11 -3.08 -32.55
C PRO A 49 -8.44 -4.32 -31.96
N ALA A 50 -8.27 -5.38 -32.75
CA ALA A 50 -7.66 -6.62 -32.31
C ALA A 50 -6.16 -6.45 -32.03
N GLU A 51 -5.42 -5.84 -32.96
CA GLU A 51 -3.99 -5.60 -32.80
C GLU A 51 -3.68 -4.65 -31.63
N SER A 52 -4.42 -3.55 -31.52
CA SER A 52 -4.21 -2.56 -30.44
C SER A 52 -4.48 -3.13 -29.05
N THR A 53 -5.58 -3.90 -28.92
CA THR A 53 -5.93 -4.59 -27.68
C THR A 53 -4.87 -5.62 -27.30
N LEU A 54 -4.46 -6.45 -28.27
CA LEU A 54 -3.43 -7.47 -28.06
C LEU A 54 -2.07 -6.83 -27.71
N HIS A 55 -1.72 -5.71 -28.34
CA HIS A 55 -0.52 -4.95 -28.01
C HIS A 55 -0.55 -4.45 -26.56
N MET A 56 -1.66 -3.83 -26.14
CA MET A 56 -1.81 -3.32 -24.77
C MET A 56 -1.73 -4.45 -23.73
N LEU A 57 -2.38 -5.59 -23.97
CA LEU A 57 -2.29 -6.74 -23.06
C LEU A 57 -0.89 -7.35 -23.04
N ARG A 58 -0.20 -7.42 -24.18
CA ARG A 58 1.20 -7.88 -24.25
C ARG A 58 2.14 -6.99 -23.45
N GLU A 59 2.03 -5.68 -23.62
CA GLU A 59 2.83 -4.71 -22.86
C GLU A 59 2.59 -4.89 -21.35
N GLY A 60 1.35 -5.13 -20.94
CA GLY A 60 0.98 -5.36 -19.54
C GLY A 60 1.49 -6.67 -18.92
N ILE A 61 1.78 -7.71 -19.71
CA ILE A 61 2.30 -8.99 -19.18
C ILE A 61 3.80 -9.18 -19.39
N ASN A 62 4.44 -8.38 -20.25
CA ASN A 62 5.88 -8.48 -20.46
C ASN A 62 6.66 -8.01 -19.24
N SER A 63 7.72 -8.74 -18.88
CA SER A 63 8.60 -8.39 -17.77
C SER A 63 9.22 -7.01 -17.98
N SER A 64 9.00 -6.11 -17.02
CA SER A 64 9.63 -4.79 -16.98
C SER A 64 10.03 -4.43 -15.56
N SER A 65 11.16 -3.74 -15.40
CA SER A 65 11.68 -3.31 -14.10
C SER A 65 11.02 -2.02 -13.58
N ASP A 66 10.15 -1.39 -14.37
CA ASP A 66 9.46 -0.14 -14.04
C ASP A 66 8.14 -0.34 -13.26
N GLY A 67 7.73 -1.59 -13.05
CA GLY A 67 6.50 -1.97 -12.34
C GLY A 67 5.22 -1.84 -13.15
N VAL A 68 5.29 -1.52 -14.46
CA VAL A 68 4.12 -1.44 -15.35
C VAL A 68 3.40 -2.80 -15.42
N GLN A 69 4.17 -3.89 -15.48
CA GLN A 69 3.64 -5.25 -15.50
C GLN A 69 2.77 -5.55 -14.27
N HIS A 70 3.27 -5.26 -13.06
CA HIS A 70 2.51 -5.47 -11.82
C HIS A 70 1.24 -4.62 -11.79
N ALA A 71 1.31 -3.35 -12.23
CA ALA A 71 0.14 -2.48 -12.28
C ALA A 71 -0.93 -3.00 -13.26
N ALA A 72 -0.52 -3.49 -14.44
CA ALA A 72 -1.42 -4.10 -15.41
C ALA A 72 -2.05 -5.41 -14.88
N MET A 73 -1.26 -6.26 -14.22
CA MET A 73 -1.77 -7.48 -13.59
C MET A 73 -2.77 -7.19 -12.46
N VAL A 74 -2.50 -6.18 -11.63
CA VAL A 74 -3.46 -5.69 -10.63
C VAL A 74 -4.73 -5.18 -11.31
N ALA A 75 -4.62 -4.41 -12.40
CA ALA A 75 -5.77 -3.90 -13.13
C ALA A 75 -6.65 -5.03 -13.71
N LEU A 76 -6.05 -6.11 -14.24
CA LEU A 76 -6.78 -7.31 -14.68
C LEU A 76 -7.47 -8.02 -13.51
N ARG A 77 -6.77 -8.20 -12.39
CA ARG A 77 -7.31 -8.83 -11.18
C ARG A 77 -8.50 -8.06 -10.60
N GLU A 78 -8.44 -6.73 -10.61
CA GLU A 78 -9.52 -5.85 -10.15
C GLU A 78 -10.82 -6.01 -10.95
N LEU A 79 -10.77 -6.51 -12.20
CA LEU A 79 -11.96 -6.82 -12.98
C LEU A 79 -12.79 -7.94 -12.33
N ARG A 80 -12.12 -8.90 -11.67
CA ARG A 80 -12.74 -10.13 -11.14
C ARG A 80 -13.62 -10.84 -12.17
N ASP A 81 -13.18 -10.83 -13.42
CA ASP A 81 -13.88 -11.45 -14.55
C ASP A 81 -13.48 -12.94 -14.64
N PRO A 82 -14.42 -13.89 -14.47
CA PRO A 82 -14.11 -15.32 -14.55
C PRO A 82 -13.46 -15.74 -15.87
N ALA A 83 -13.68 -15.00 -16.96
CA ALA A 83 -13.04 -15.29 -18.24
C ALA A 83 -11.50 -15.13 -18.21
N LEU A 84 -10.93 -14.47 -17.19
CA LEU A 84 -9.49 -14.33 -16.99
C LEU A 84 -8.82 -15.60 -16.45
N GLU A 85 -9.58 -16.56 -15.92
CA GLU A 85 -9.03 -17.78 -15.31
C GLU A 85 -8.04 -18.52 -16.24
N PRO A 86 -8.36 -18.80 -17.53
CA PRO A 86 -7.42 -19.46 -18.42
C PRO A 86 -6.13 -18.67 -18.69
N LEU A 87 -6.19 -17.33 -18.63
CA LEU A 87 -5.00 -16.49 -18.76
C LEU A 87 -4.11 -16.65 -17.52
N PHE A 88 -4.68 -16.54 -16.32
CA PHE A 88 -3.92 -16.70 -15.08
C PHE A 88 -3.33 -18.11 -14.93
N GLU A 89 -4.06 -19.17 -15.27
CA GLU A 89 -3.55 -20.55 -15.24
C GLU A 89 -2.31 -20.75 -16.11
N ARG A 90 -2.25 -20.06 -17.25
CA ARG A 90 -1.11 -20.13 -18.18
C ARG A 90 0.05 -19.27 -17.71
N LEU A 91 -0.22 -18.04 -17.26
CA LEU A 91 0.81 -17.14 -16.73
C LEU A 91 1.43 -17.66 -15.42
N LEU A 92 0.73 -18.52 -14.67
CA LEU A 92 1.29 -19.24 -13.53
C LEU A 92 2.46 -20.18 -13.90
N LYS A 93 2.57 -20.56 -15.18
CA LYS A 93 3.67 -21.37 -15.73
C LYS A 93 4.80 -20.51 -16.33
N SER A 94 4.71 -19.18 -16.22
CA SER A 94 5.75 -18.26 -16.70
C SER A 94 7.05 -18.43 -15.91
N ASP A 95 8.18 -18.10 -16.54
CA ASP A 95 9.50 -18.03 -15.89
C ASP A 95 9.64 -16.78 -14.99
N ASP A 96 8.80 -15.77 -15.19
CA ASP A 96 8.76 -14.57 -14.36
C ASP A 96 8.04 -14.82 -13.03
N TRP A 97 8.75 -14.64 -11.92
CA TRP A 97 8.21 -14.83 -10.58
C TRP A 97 7.04 -13.89 -10.26
N SER A 98 7.06 -12.67 -10.79
CA SER A 98 6.02 -11.68 -10.49
C SER A 98 4.70 -12.07 -11.15
N LEU A 99 4.74 -12.53 -12.40
CA LEU A 99 3.57 -13.08 -13.11
C LEU A 99 3.01 -14.31 -12.39
N ARG A 100 3.87 -15.21 -11.89
CA ARG A 100 3.41 -16.38 -11.13
C ARG A 100 2.64 -15.97 -9.89
N VAL A 101 3.18 -15.04 -9.11
CA VAL A 101 2.54 -14.55 -7.88
C VAL A 101 1.24 -13.81 -8.21
N ASP A 102 1.23 -12.86 -9.14
CA ASP A 102 0.02 -12.13 -9.50
C ASP A 102 -1.06 -13.03 -10.11
N SER A 103 -0.67 -14.03 -10.92
CA SER A 103 -1.63 -14.99 -11.47
C SER A 103 -2.23 -15.88 -10.39
N LEU A 104 -1.42 -16.32 -9.41
CA LEU A 104 -1.91 -17.06 -8.26
C LEU A 104 -2.93 -16.24 -7.46
N LEU A 105 -2.65 -14.96 -7.23
CA LEU A 105 -3.56 -14.06 -6.55
C LEU A 105 -4.83 -13.81 -7.37
N GLY A 106 -4.71 -13.68 -8.69
CA GLY A 106 -5.85 -13.55 -9.59
C GLY A 106 -6.76 -14.76 -9.56
N LEU A 107 -6.21 -15.98 -9.61
CA LEU A 107 -6.98 -17.22 -9.46
C LEU A 107 -7.69 -17.27 -8.09
N ALA A 108 -7.00 -16.88 -7.02
CA ALA A 108 -7.58 -16.82 -5.67
C ALA A 108 -8.72 -15.78 -5.54
N GLU A 109 -8.66 -14.69 -6.30
CA GLU A 109 -9.69 -13.64 -6.30
C GLU A 109 -10.90 -13.97 -7.18
N LEU A 110 -10.71 -14.84 -8.19
CA LEU A 110 -11.79 -15.37 -9.03
C LEU A 110 -12.51 -16.56 -8.39
N ASP A 111 -11.82 -17.32 -7.52
CA ASP A 111 -12.43 -18.44 -6.82
C ASP A 111 -13.67 -18.01 -6.01
N PRO A 112 -14.79 -18.76 -6.04
CA PRO A 112 -16.01 -18.40 -5.32
C PRO A 112 -15.83 -18.24 -3.80
N SER A 113 -14.92 -19.01 -3.19
CA SER A 113 -14.57 -18.88 -1.77
C SER A 113 -13.65 -17.69 -1.50
N ARG A 114 -13.04 -17.13 -2.56
CA ARG A 114 -12.04 -16.08 -2.54
C ARG A 114 -10.84 -16.45 -1.68
N LYS A 115 -10.40 -17.72 -1.80
CA LYS A 115 -9.26 -18.27 -1.06
C LYS A 115 -8.19 -18.80 -2.00
N ALA A 116 -6.94 -18.62 -1.58
CA ALA A 116 -5.78 -19.08 -2.33
C ALA A 116 -5.64 -20.60 -2.23
N ASN A 117 -5.39 -21.22 -3.38
CA ASN A 117 -5.04 -22.64 -3.42
C ASN A 117 -3.59 -22.84 -2.95
N ILE A 118 -3.44 -23.34 -1.72
CA ILE A 118 -2.12 -23.53 -1.09
C ILE A 118 -1.20 -24.50 -1.87
N LYS A 119 -1.76 -25.41 -2.66
CA LYS A 119 -0.95 -26.32 -3.50
C LYS A 119 -0.24 -25.55 -4.61
N LEU A 120 -0.87 -24.51 -5.16
CA LEU A 120 -0.24 -23.64 -6.16
C LEU A 120 0.90 -22.83 -5.54
N ILE A 121 0.72 -22.35 -4.29
CA ILE A 121 1.78 -21.66 -3.56
C ILE A 121 2.95 -22.62 -3.33
N GLN A 122 2.69 -23.85 -2.87
CA GLN A 122 3.72 -24.85 -2.62
C GLN A 122 4.49 -25.24 -3.90
N ALA A 123 3.80 -25.25 -5.05
CA ALA A 123 4.38 -25.58 -6.35
C ALA A 123 5.26 -24.47 -6.95
N LEU A 124 5.33 -23.28 -6.35
CA LEU A 124 6.21 -22.22 -6.84
C LEU A 124 7.69 -22.63 -6.67
N PRO A 125 8.53 -22.45 -7.70
CA PRO A 125 9.89 -23.01 -7.72
C PRO A 125 10.82 -22.33 -6.70
N GLY A 126 10.73 -21.01 -6.53
CA GLY A 126 11.60 -20.25 -5.63
C GLY A 126 11.05 -20.11 -4.21
N GLU A 127 11.92 -20.27 -3.20
CA GLU A 127 11.58 -19.99 -1.80
C GLU A 127 11.12 -18.54 -1.61
N ALA A 128 11.78 -17.58 -2.27
CA ALA A 128 11.40 -16.17 -2.23
C ALA A 128 10.03 -15.90 -2.89
N ASP A 129 9.67 -16.67 -3.91
CA ASP A 129 8.36 -16.57 -4.57
C ASP A 129 7.28 -17.08 -3.63
N ARG A 130 7.52 -18.22 -2.96
CA ARG A 130 6.64 -18.77 -1.93
C ARG A 130 6.46 -17.77 -0.79
N GLU A 131 7.54 -17.21 -0.25
CA GLU A 131 7.47 -16.18 0.80
C GLU A 131 6.64 -14.96 0.36
N SER A 132 6.85 -14.50 -0.87
CA SER A 132 6.13 -13.35 -1.43
C SER A 132 4.64 -13.67 -1.63
N ALA A 133 4.30 -14.86 -2.14
CA ALA A 133 2.93 -15.33 -2.30
C ALA A 133 2.23 -15.50 -0.93
N ILE A 134 2.90 -16.07 0.06
CA ILE A 134 2.38 -16.18 1.44
C ILE A 134 2.09 -14.79 2.00
N SER A 135 3.04 -13.87 1.89
CA SER A 135 2.88 -12.50 2.40
C SER A 135 1.73 -11.76 1.70
N ALA A 136 1.60 -11.91 0.38
CA ALA A 136 0.55 -11.27 -0.39
C ALA A 136 -0.83 -11.87 -0.11
N THR A 137 -0.94 -13.19 0.02
CA THR A 137 -2.21 -13.86 0.34
C THR A 137 -2.70 -13.51 1.74
N ILE A 138 -1.82 -13.40 2.74
CA ILE A 138 -2.16 -12.86 4.06
C ILE A 138 -2.60 -11.39 3.94
N GLY A 139 -1.83 -10.56 3.24
CA GLY A 139 -2.12 -9.12 3.09
C GLY A 139 -3.43 -8.80 2.36
N LEU A 140 -3.91 -9.71 1.52
CA LEU A 140 -5.18 -9.60 0.79
C LEU A 140 -6.31 -10.43 1.44
N GLU A 141 -6.05 -11.04 2.60
CA GLU A 141 -7.00 -11.87 3.37
C GLU A 141 -7.57 -13.07 2.57
N LEU A 142 -6.73 -13.62 1.69
CA LEU A 142 -7.05 -14.75 0.80
C LEU A 142 -6.76 -16.12 1.45
N LEU A 143 -6.48 -16.16 2.75
CA LEU A 143 -6.33 -17.42 3.49
C LEU A 143 -7.54 -17.66 4.40
N ASP A 144 -7.84 -18.93 4.63
CA ASP A 144 -8.71 -19.39 5.71
C ASP A 144 -7.87 -20.10 6.77
N LEU A 145 -8.51 -20.44 7.90
CA LEU A 145 -7.80 -21.03 9.03
C LEU A 145 -7.18 -22.38 8.68
N ALA A 146 -7.90 -23.21 7.91
CA ALA A 146 -7.43 -24.52 7.49
C ALA A 146 -6.18 -24.41 6.61
N SER A 147 -6.18 -23.50 5.65
CA SER A 147 -5.05 -23.20 4.76
C SER A 147 -3.85 -22.67 5.53
N ALA A 148 -4.05 -21.72 6.42
CA ALA A 148 -2.96 -21.18 7.25
C ALA A 148 -2.30 -22.29 8.10
N ASN A 149 -3.09 -23.16 8.73
CA ASN A 149 -2.56 -24.28 9.52
C ASN A 149 -1.87 -25.34 8.67
N ALA A 150 -2.41 -25.65 7.49
CA ALA A 150 -1.78 -26.59 6.56
C ALA A 150 -0.42 -26.08 6.07
N MET A 151 -0.32 -24.78 5.81
CA MET A 151 0.94 -24.15 5.42
C MET A 151 1.97 -24.10 6.56
N LEU A 152 1.53 -23.92 7.81
CA LEU A 152 2.40 -24.03 8.99
C LEU A 152 3.04 -25.41 9.15
N ALA A 153 2.39 -26.46 8.64
CA ALA A 153 2.88 -27.83 8.68
C ALA A 153 3.89 -28.16 7.55
N TRP A 154 4.16 -27.24 6.61
CA TRP A 154 5.17 -27.46 5.60
C TRP A 154 6.59 -27.43 6.19
N ASP A 155 7.44 -28.35 5.73
CA ASP A 155 8.82 -28.45 6.21
C ASP A 155 9.63 -27.19 5.87
N GLU A 156 9.51 -26.72 4.63
CA GLU A 156 10.29 -25.61 4.05
C GLU A 156 9.53 -24.28 4.02
N VAL A 157 9.15 -23.78 5.20
CA VAL A 157 8.62 -22.40 5.35
C VAL A 157 9.67 -21.50 5.99
N PRO A 158 10.06 -20.38 5.32
CA PRO A 158 10.95 -19.38 5.89
C PRO A 158 10.45 -18.90 7.26
N THR A 159 11.36 -18.63 8.18
CA THR A 159 11.02 -18.22 9.56
C THR A 159 10.11 -16.97 9.60
N SER A 160 10.33 -16.02 8.68
CA SER A 160 9.49 -14.84 8.47
C SER A 160 8.07 -15.21 8.07
N ALA A 161 7.90 -16.04 7.05
CA ALA A 161 6.59 -16.52 6.61
C ALA A 161 5.89 -17.34 7.70
N ARG A 162 6.63 -18.14 8.47
CA ARG A 162 6.09 -18.99 9.54
C ARG A 162 5.48 -18.16 10.67
N VAL A 163 6.15 -17.08 11.10
CA VAL A 163 5.59 -16.20 12.14
C VAL A 163 4.39 -15.40 11.63
N LEU A 164 4.37 -15.01 10.35
CA LEU A 164 3.22 -14.35 9.72
C LEU A 164 2.01 -15.30 9.63
N LEU A 165 2.22 -16.55 9.21
CA LEU A 165 1.17 -17.57 9.16
C LEU A 165 0.63 -17.91 10.56
N ALA A 166 1.48 -17.93 11.58
CA ALA A 166 1.03 -18.12 12.96
C ALA A 166 0.17 -16.95 13.45
N GLY A 167 0.58 -15.70 13.13
CA GLY A 167 -0.22 -14.51 13.39
C GLY A 167 -1.58 -14.55 12.68
N GLU A 168 -1.59 -14.92 11.41
CA GLU A 168 -2.81 -15.05 10.60
C GLU A 168 -3.72 -16.16 11.10
N SER A 169 -3.18 -17.35 11.40
CA SER A 169 -3.91 -18.46 12.02
C SER A 169 -4.58 -17.98 13.31
N ARG A 170 -3.85 -17.20 14.14
CA ARG A 170 -4.42 -16.64 15.36
C ARG A 170 -5.53 -15.62 15.09
N ARG A 171 -5.34 -14.71 14.14
CA ARG A 171 -6.35 -13.72 13.70
C ARG A 171 -7.65 -14.39 13.23
N LEU A 172 -7.52 -15.55 12.58
CA LEU A 172 -8.64 -16.38 12.11
C LEU A 172 -9.24 -17.29 13.19
N GLY A 173 -8.85 -17.14 14.46
CA GLY A 173 -9.40 -17.86 15.61
C GLY A 173 -8.69 -19.18 15.94
N GLY A 174 -7.57 -19.48 15.28
CA GLY A 174 -6.75 -20.66 15.54
C GLY A 174 -5.89 -20.56 16.81
N THR A 175 -5.23 -21.67 17.11
CA THR A 175 -4.22 -21.78 18.18
C THR A 175 -2.94 -22.39 17.58
N PRO A 176 -2.00 -21.55 17.12
CA PRO A 176 -0.74 -22.04 16.58
C PRO A 176 0.06 -22.83 17.62
N ASP A 177 0.89 -23.77 17.17
CA ASP A 177 1.71 -24.61 18.06
C ASP A 177 2.66 -23.76 18.93
N ALA A 178 2.52 -23.91 20.25
CA ALA A 178 3.33 -23.21 21.23
C ALA A 178 4.81 -23.61 21.16
N ALA A 179 5.14 -24.87 20.86
CA ALA A 179 6.54 -25.32 20.78
C ALA A 179 7.27 -24.65 19.60
N MET A 180 6.63 -24.61 18.44
CA MET A 180 7.10 -23.83 17.29
C MET A 180 7.29 -22.35 17.66
N LEU A 181 6.31 -21.71 18.31
CA LEU A 181 6.40 -20.30 18.70
C LEU A 181 7.52 -20.04 19.72
N ILE A 182 7.77 -20.94 20.67
CA ILE A 182 8.89 -20.85 21.60
C ILE A 182 10.21 -20.84 20.83
N LYS A 183 10.38 -21.71 19.82
CA LYS A 183 11.56 -21.70 18.95
C LYS A 183 11.68 -20.39 18.16
N LEU A 184 10.58 -19.88 17.60
CA LEU A 184 10.56 -18.60 16.87
C LEU A 184 10.89 -17.41 17.78
N SER A 185 10.48 -17.45 19.06
CA SER A 185 10.81 -16.43 20.07
C SER A 185 12.30 -16.34 20.40
N GLN A 186 13.10 -17.32 19.96
CA GLN A 186 14.56 -17.35 20.11
C GLN A 186 15.30 -16.89 18.84
N SER A 187 14.57 -16.40 17.83
CA SER A 187 15.17 -15.89 16.59
C SER A 187 16.11 -14.71 16.84
N ASN A 188 17.20 -14.64 16.07
CA ASN A 188 18.11 -13.49 16.06
C ASN A 188 17.47 -12.23 15.46
N SER A 189 16.34 -12.36 14.74
CA SER A 189 15.55 -11.20 14.32
C SER A 189 14.61 -10.80 15.46
N PRO A 190 14.80 -9.60 16.05
CA PRO A 190 14.01 -9.15 17.19
C PRO A 190 12.52 -9.01 16.83
N GLU A 191 12.19 -8.70 15.58
CA GLU A 191 10.81 -8.61 15.11
C GLU A 191 10.13 -9.98 15.10
N ILE A 192 10.78 -11.00 14.52
CA ILE A 192 10.25 -12.37 14.52
C ILE A 192 10.09 -12.87 15.95
N ALA A 193 11.12 -12.67 16.78
CA ALA A 193 11.12 -13.10 18.17
C ALA A 193 9.99 -12.43 18.96
N GLY A 194 9.78 -11.13 18.77
CA GLY A 194 8.74 -10.38 19.45
C GLY A 194 7.33 -10.66 18.98
N ILE A 195 7.12 -10.91 17.69
CA ILE A 195 5.79 -11.34 17.19
C ILE A 195 5.47 -12.74 17.73
N ALA A 196 6.43 -13.66 17.75
CA ALA A 196 6.22 -15.00 18.31
C ALA A 196 5.90 -14.95 19.82
N ALA A 197 6.63 -14.14 20.59
CA ALA A 197 6.34 -13.94 22.01
C ALA A 197 4.95 -13.29 22.25
N ALA A 198 4.55 -12.34 21.39
CA ALA A 198 3.22 -11.74 21.44
C ALA A 198 2.11 -12.77 21.17
N ILE A 199 2.30 -13.68 20.21
CA ILE A 199 1.33 -14.76 19.94
C ILE A 199 1.27 -15.71 21.15
N LEU A 200 2.41 -16.07 21.76
CA LEU A 200 2.45 -16.90 22.97
C LEU A 200 1.66 -16.28 24.13
N LEU A 201 1.79 -14.97 24.33
CA LEU A 201 1.02 -14.25 25.35
C LEU A 201 -0.48 -14.27 25.04
N ASP A 202 -0.87 -14.07 23.78
CA ASP A 202 -2.26 -14.03 23.38
C ASP A 202 -2.98 -15.38 23.49
N ILE A 203 -2.26 -16.49 23.30
CA ILE A 203 -2.80 -17.85 23.52
C ILE A 203 -2.69 -18.31 24.98
N GLY A 204 -2.06 -17.52 25.87
CA GLY A 204 -1.88 -17.86 27.27
C GLY A 204 -0.91 -19.01 27.53
N ALA A 205 0.14 -19.17 26.70
CA ALA A 205 1.13 -20.23 26.89
C ALA A 205 1.95 -20.01 28.19
N PRO A 206 2.29 -21.07 28.94
CA PRO A 206 2.95 -20.94 30.24
C PRO A 206 4.35 -20.29 30.16
N GLU A 207 5.08 -20.50 29.07
CA GLU A 207 6.39 -19.90 28.83
C GLU A 207 6.33 -18.46 28.26
N ALA A 208 5.13 -17.94 27.97
CA ALA A 208 4.95 -16.68 27.26
C ALA A 208 5.59 -15.49 27.98
N ALA A 209 5.43 -15.40 29.31
CA ALA A 209 6.00 -14.31 30.10
C ALA A 209 7.54 -14.32 30.07
N ALA A 210 8.15 -15.50 30.18
CA ALA A 210 9.61 -15.65 30.10
C ALA A 210 10.13 -15.34 28.69
N ALA A 211 9.40 -15.74 27.64
CA ALA A 211 9.73 -15.41 26.26
C ALA A 211 9.64 -13.89 26.01
N ALA A 212 8.56 -13.24 26.45
CA ALA A 212 8.36 -11.80 26.31
C ALA A 212 9.45 -11.00 27.03
N GLN A 213 9.83 -11.40 28.25
CA GLN A 213 10.92 -10.76 28.99
C GLN A 213 12.25 -10.89 28.25
N ARG A 214 12.60 -12.09 27.76
CA ARG A 214 13.84 -12.30 26.99
C ARG A 214 13.89 -11.43 25.73
N VAL A 215 12.79 -11.36 25.00
CA VAL A 215 12.66 -10.50 23.82
C VAL A 215 12.84 -9.04 24.19
N ARG A 216 12.19 -8.59 25.27
CA ARG A 216 12.30 -7.21 25.75
C ARG A 216 13.76 -6.85 26.04
N ASP A 217 14.50 -7.73 26.72
CA ASP A 217 15.90 -7.51 27.06
C ASP A 217 16.78 -7.51 25.80
N ALA A 218 16.51 -8.40 24.84
CA ALA A 218 17.20 -8.41 23.55
C ALA A 218 16.95 -7.11 22.75
N ILE A 219 15.73 -6.59 22.74
CA ILE A 219 15.37 -5.33 22.09
C ILE A 219 16.03 -4.14 22.82
N ALA A 220 16.07 -4.15 24.15
CA ALA A 220 16.72 -3.12 24.94
C ALA A 220 18.22 -3.00 24.60
N ALA A 221 18.89 -4.12 24.31
CA ALA A 221 20.29 -4.15 23.91
C ALA A 221 20.56 -3.60 22.49
N LEU A 222 19.54 -3.40 21.66
CA LEU A 222 19.71 -2.85 20.31
C LEU A 222 20.07 -1.36 20.34
N PRO A 223 20.76 -0.84 19.31
CA PRO A 223 20.95 0.60 19.12
C PRO A 223 19.61 1.34 19.04
N PRO A 224 19.51 2.62 19.49
CA PRO A 224 18.24 3.36 19.61
C PRO A 224 17.34 3.31 18.37
N ARG A 225 17.91 3.46 17.17
CA ARG A 225 17.17 3.41 15.91
C ARG A 225 16.59 2.02 15.62
N ALA A 226 17.36 0.95 15.87
CA ALA A 226 16.91 -0.42 15.66
C ALA A 226 15.90 -0.84 16.74
N ARG A 227 16.12 -0.44 18.00
CA ARG A 227 15.20 -0.60 19.12
C ARG A 227 13.82 -0.03 18.79
N GLY A 228 13.76 1.26 18.40
CA GLY A 228 12.49 1.90 18.03
C GLY A 228 11.81 1.23 16.83
N ALA A 229 12.57 0.87 15.79
CA ALA A 229 12.01 0.18 14.63
C ALA A 229 11.43 -1.20 14.97
N ALA A 230 12.07 -1.98 15.83
CA ALA A 230 11.57 -3.27 16.29
C ALA A 230 10.29 -3.10 17.12
N VAL A 231 10.27 -2.18 18.09
CA VAL A 231 9.09 -1.88 18.92
C VAL A 231 7.89 -1.49 18.06
N ALA A 232 8.08 -0.59 17.08
CA ALA A 232 7.00 -0.17 16.18
C ALA A 232 6.48 -1.32 15.30
N GLN A 233 7.36 -2.19 14.79
CA GLN A 233 6.97 -3.34 13.97
C GLN A 233 6.21 -4.40 14.77
N ILE A 234 6.67 -4.71 15.99
CA ILE A 234 6.01 -5.67 16.88
C ILE A 234 4.62 -5.16 17.26
N ALA A 235 4.51 -3.89 17.69
CA ALA A 235 3.23 -3.30 18.04
C ALA A 235 2.25 -3.30 16.84
N GLN A 236 2.74 -2.95 15.64
CA GLN A 236 1.94 -2.99 14.41
C GLN A 236 1.46 -4.41 14.09
N ALA A 237 2.33 -5.41 14.19
CA ALA A 237 1.97 -6.81 13.96
C ALA A 237 0.94 -7.31 14.99
N CYS A 238 1.07 -6.93 16.27
CA CYS A 238 0.07 -7.25 17.29
C CYS A 238 -1.30 -6.65 16.95
N SER A 239 -1.32 -5.39 16.50
CA SER A 239 -2.55 -4.70 16.09
C SER A 239 -3.20 -5.34 14.86
N ILE A 240 -2.44 -5.65 13.81
CA ILE A 240 -2.95 -6.27 12.58
C ILE A 240 -3.54 -7.66 12.84
N ASN A 241 -2.88 -8.46 13.69
CA ASN A 241 -3.33 -9.82 14.00
C ASN A 241 -4.32 -9.88 15.19
N GLY A 242 -4.67 -8.74 15.80
CA GLY A 242 -5.62 -8.68 16.91
C GLY A 242 -5.15 -9.37 18.20
N LEU A 243 -3.84 -9.38 18.48
CA LEU A 243 -3.22 -10.09 19.62
C LEU A 243 -3.42 -9.35 20.96
N LYS A 244 -4.65 -9.28 21.46
CA LYS A 244 -5.03 -8.50 22.65
C LYS A 244 -4.24 -8.88 23.91
N GLY A 245 -3.92 -10.15 24.10
CA GLY A 245 -3.12 -10.62 25.23
C GLY A 245 -1.67 -10.12 25.23
N ALA A 246 -1.18 -9.59 24.11
CA ALA A 246 0.14 -8.98 24.01
C ALA A 246 0.16 -7.48 24.35
N ALA A 247 -0.96 -6.87 24.73
CA ALA A 247 -1.05 -5.43 25.00
C ALA A 247 -0.05 -4.96 26.06
N ASP A 248 0.06 -5.69 27.17
CA ASP A 248 0.98 -5.34 28.26
C ASP A 248 2.44 -5.47 27.84
N MET A 249 2.77 -6.45 27.00
CA MET A 249 4.11 -6.53 26.42
C MET A 249 4.43 -5.29 25.58
N VAL A 250 3.51 -4.83 24.74
CA VAL A 250 3.71 -3.60 23.95
C VAL A 250 3.89 -2.38 24.87
N VAL A 251 3.15 -2.30 25.99
CA VAL A 251 3.36 -1.26 27.01
C VAL A 251 4.78 -1.32 27.56
N THR A 252 5.27 -2.49 28.00
CA THR A 252 6.64 -2.61 28.55
C THR A 252 7.74 -2.30 27.52
N LEU A 253 7.46 -2.49 26.23
CA LEU A 253 8.35 -2.12 25.14
C LEU A 253 8.37 -0.60 24.93
N LEU A 254 7.23 0.08 25.04
CA LEU A 254 7.13 1.55 24.95
C LEU A 254 7.88 2.26 26.08
N GLU A 255 8.08 1.60 27.22
CA GLU A 255 8.84 2.10 28.37
C GLU A 255 10.36 1.98 28.21
N LEU A 256 10.86 1.31 27.15
CA LEU A 256 12.29 1.24 26.91
C LEU A 256 12.88 2.64 26.63
N PRO A 257 14.10 2.91 27.13
CA PRO A 257 14.74 4.22 26.94
C PRO A 257 15.09 4.45 25.46
N GLU A 258 15.26 5.72 25.10
CA GLU A 258 15.77 6.16 23.78
C GLU A 258 14.98 5.65 22.56
N ILE A 259 13.69 5.37 22.70
CA ILE A 259 12.82 5.15 21.55
C ILE A 259 12.61 6.48 20.83
N THR A 260 12.82 6.48 19.51
CA THR A 260 12.57 7.68 18.70
C THR A 260 11.10 8.08 18.74
N SER A 261 10.83 9.38 18.77
CA SER A 261 9.45 9.94 18.83
C SER A 261 8.53 9.34 17.75
N ASP A 262 9.02 9.18 16.52
CA ASP A 262 8.26 8.53 15.43
C ASP A 262 7.91 7.06 15.73
N SER A 263 8.87 6.28 16.23
CA SER A 263 8.62 4.86 16.56
C SER A 263 7.64 4.73 17.72
N GLN A 264 7.76 5.62 18.72
CA GLN A 264 6.86 5.66 19.86
C GLN A 264 5.43 5.98 19.41
N MET A 265 5.23 6.97 18.54
CA MET A 265 3.90 7.30 17.99
C MET A 265 3.29 6.13 17.19
N ARG A 266 4.09 5.45 16.36
CA ARG A 266 3.62 4.29 15.60
C ARG A 266 3.22 3.12 16.50
N ALA A 267 4.04 2.84 17.53
CA ALA A 267 3.74 1.79 18.50
C ALA A 267 2.51 2.14 19.36
N LEU A 268 2.39 3.39 19.81
CA LEU A 268 1.26 3.89 20.57
C LEU A 268 -0.04 3.87 19.76
N GLY A 269 0.00 4.27 18.49
CA GLY A 269 -1.14 4.16 17.58
C GLY A 269 -1.60 2.72 17.39
N SER A 270 -0.65 1.78 17.29
CA SER A 270 -0.97 0.35 17.20
C SER A 270 -1.58 -0.18 18.50
N LEU A 271 -1.06 0.25 19.66
CA LEU A 271 -1.61 -0.10 20.97
C LEU A 271 -3.02 0.48 21.18
N LEU A 272 -3.29 1.70 20.72
CA LEU A 272 -4.63 2.31 20.76
C LEU A 272 -5.65 1.49 19.95
N VAL A 273 -5.25 0.94 18.79
CA VAL A 273 -6.12 0.05 18.01
C VAL A 273 -6.31 -1.31 18.71
N LEU A 274 -5.25 -1.84 19.33
CA LEU A 274 -5.24 -3.16 19.93
C LEU A 274 -6.00 -3.23 21.26
N ALA A 275 -5.70 -2.30 22.17
CA ALA A 275 -6.19 -2.24 23.54
C ALA A 275 -6.24 -0.78 24.03
N PRO A 276 -7.27 0.01 23.63
CA PRO A 276 -7.34 1.44 23.93
C PRO A 276 -7.19 1.77 25.42
N GLN A 277 -7.80 0.97 26.29
CA GLN A 277 -7.77 1.19 27.75
C GLN A 277 -6.37 1.08 28.33
N SER A 278 -5.56 0.11 27.88
CA SER A 278 -4.15 -0.04 28.28
C SER A 278 -3.26 1.04 27.64
N ALA A 279 -3.68 1.60 26.50
CA ALA A 279 -2.93 2.62 25.78
C ALA A 279 -3.03 4.01 26.43
N TYR A 280 -4.19 4.39 26.98
CA TYR A 280 -4.44 5.76 27.43
C TYR A 280 -3.44 6.29 28.46
N PRO A 281 -3.02 5.53 29.51
CA PRO A 281 -2.02 6.04 30.46
C PRO A 281 -0.68 6.36 29.78
N ASN A 282 -0.23 5.52 28.85
CA ASN A 282 1.00 5.74 28.10
C ASN A 282 0.86 6.88 27.09
N PHE A 283 -0.32 7.05 26.52
CA PHE A 283 -0.66 8.17 25.66
C PHE A 283 -0.57 9.50 26.41
N THR A 284 -1.24 9.61 27.56
CA THR A 284 -1.20 10.81 28.40
C THR A 284 0.23 11.16 28.84
N LYS A 285 1.01 10.18 29.30
CA LYS A 285 2.44 10.38 29.63
C LYS A 285 3.24 10.91 28.42
N ALA A 286 2.98 10.39 27.22
CA ALA A 286 3.68 10.82 26.00
C ALA A 286 3.31 12.25 25.60
N VAL A 287 2.04 12.64 25.77
CA VAL A 287 1.53 14.00 25.56
C VAL A 287 2.13 14.97 26.57
N GLU A 288 2.20 14.62 27.85
CA GLU A 288 2.81 15.46 28.89
C GLU A 288 4.30 15.70 28.66
N ARG A 289 5.02 14.69 28.15
CA ARG A 289 6.45 14.80 27.85
C ARG A 289 6.75 15.74 26.68
N ASP A 290 5.83 15.87 25.72
CA ASP A 290 5.99 16.75 24.56
C ASP A 290 4.69 17.52 24.29
N ARG A 291 4.54 18.65 24.98
CA ARG A 291 3.46 19.62 24.80
C ARG A 291 3.74 20.66 23.72
N SER A 292 4.75 20.44 22.86
CA SER A 292 4.96 21.33 21.71
C SER A 292 3.73 21.27 20.79
N GLN A 293 3.45 22.36 20.07
CA GLN A 293 2.32 22.42 19.14
C GLN A 293 2.33 21.25 18.13
N LEU A 294 3.52 20.94 17.60
CA LEU A 294 3.72 19.83 16.67
C LEU A 294 3.51 18.47 17.33
N GLY A 295 3.98 18.30 18.58
CA GLY A 295 3.76 17.09 19.37
C GLY A 295 2.28 16.81 19.61
N LEU A 296 1.55 17.80 20.14
CA LEU A 296 0.12 17.73 20.40
C LEU A 296 -0.69 17.39 19.14
N LEU A 297 -0.38 18.06 18.02
CA LEU A 297 -1.04 17.79 16.74
C LEU A 297 -0.78 16.36 16.24
N ARG A 298 0.44 15.84 16.41
CA ARG A 298 0.77 14.47 16.03
C ARG A 298 0.05 13.45 16.93
N TYR A 299 -0.01 13.68 18.24
CA TYR A 299 -0.74 12.79 19.14
C TYR A 299 -2.24 12.82 18.89
N ALA A 300 -2.82 13.99 18.62
CA ALA A 300 -4.22 14.12 18.21
C ALA A 300 -4.51 13.35 16.91
N ALA A 301 -3.61 13.45 15.92
CA ALA A 301 -3.71 12.69 14.67
C ALA A 301 -3.58 11.17 14.90
N VAL A 302 -2.68 10.72 15.78
CA VAL A 302 -2.55 9.30 16.15
C VAL A 302 -3.83 8.78 16.82
N LEU A 303 -4.40 9.55 17.74
CA LEU A 303 -5.63 9.19 18.44
C LEU A 303 -6.82 9.11 17.45
N LEU A 304 -6.99 10.11 16.59
CA LEU A 304 -7.99 10.08 15.52
C LEU A 304 -7.80 8.87 14.59
N ALA A 305 -6.59 8.66 14.08
CA ALA A 305 -6.29 7.56 13.17
C ALA A 305 -6.55 6.19 13.78
N SER A 306 -6.41 6.03 15.10
CA SER A 306 -6.68 4.77 15.80
C SER A 306 -8.15 4.36 15.73
N GLY A 307 -9.08 5.29 15.46
CA GLY A 307 -10.52 5.03 15.52
C GLY A 307 -11.02 4.66 16.91
N ALA A 308 -10.22 4.89 17.97
CA ALA A 308 -10.66 4.67 19.34
C ALA A 308 -11.66 5.76 19.76
N ARG A 309 -12.82 5.35 20.29
CA ARG A 309 -13.78 6.25 20.95
C ARG A 309 -13.27 6.61 22.35
N ALA A 310 -12.23 7.42 22.41
CA ALA A 310 -11.52 7.74 23.64
C ALA A 310 -12.36 8.65 24.57
N PRO A 311 -12.25 8.49 25.91
CA PRO A 311 -12.95 9.34 26.86
C PRO A 311 -12.57 10.82 26.73
N ASP A 312 -13.48 11.71 27.12
CA ASP A 312 -13.30 13.17 27.09
C ASP A 312 -12.01 13.62 27.79
N ALA A 313 -11.62 12.97 28.90
CA ALA A 313 -10.40 13.28 29.63
C ALA A 313 -9.13 13.10 28.78
N VAL A 314 -9.12 12.10 27.88
CA VAL A 314 -7.98 11.86 26.97
C VAL A 314 -7.90 12.98 25.93
N TRP A 315 -9.03 13.40 25.36
CA TRP A 315 -9.09 14.54 24.44
C TRP A 315 -8.73 15.86 25.13
N ALA A 316 -9.21 16.07 26.35
CA ALA A 316 -8.90 17.27 27.14
C ALA A 316 -7.39 17.42 27.39
N SER A 317 -6.65 16.32 27.53
CA SER A 317 -5.19 16.37 27.73
C SER A 317 -4.42 17.00 26.55
N LEU A 318 -5.01 17.00 25.35
CA LEU A 318 -4.42 17.54 24.12
C LEU A 318 -4.72 19.03 23.92
N ARG A 319 -5.66 19.61 24.66
CA ARG A 319 -6.05 21.01 24.56
C ARG A 319 -4.92 21.95 24.98
N ASN A 320 -4.81 23.08 24.29
CA ASN A 320 -3.81 24.11 24.58
C ASN A 320 -4.27 25.52 24.20
N GLY A 321 -5.54 25.71 23.84
CA GLY A 321 -6.12 26.99 23.44
C GLY A 321 -6.00 27.32 21.95
N GLU A 322 -5.24 26.55 21.17
CA GLU A 322 -5.12 26.76 19.72
C GLU A 322 -6.33 26.19 18.98
N GLU A 323 -6.99 27.03 18.18
CA GLU A 323 -8.27 26.72 17.50
C GLU A 323 -8.25 25.37 16.75
N LEU A 324 -7.15 25.08 16.05
CA LEU A 324 -6.97 23.81 15.33
C LEU A 324 -7.06 22.61 16.26
N LEU A 325 -6.35 22.65 17.39
CA LEU A 325 -6.34 21.54 18.37
C LEU A 325 -7.65 21.47 19.14
N GLU A 326 -8.23 22.60 19.53
CA GLU A 326 -9.53 22.65 20.19
C GLU A 326 -10.62 22.01 19.31
N THR A 327 -10.64 22.33 18.01
CA THR A 327 -11.61 21.75 17.06
C THR A 327 -11.40 20.24 16.87
N ILE A 328 -10.14 19.77 16.82
CA ILE A 328 -9.85 18.34 16.76
C ILE A 328 -10.34 17.63 18.03
N CYS A 329 -10.12 18.21 19.20
CA CYS A 329 -10.57 17.65 20.47
C CYS A 329 -12.10 17.64 20.57
N ASP A 330 -12.78 18.69 20.13
CA ASP A 330 -14.24 18.75 20.07
C ASP A 330 -14.81 17.66 19.14
N ALA A 331 -14.20 17.47 17.96
CA ALA A 331 -14.57 16.38 17.07
C ALA A 331 -14.33 15.01 17.73
N GLY A 332 -13.22 14.87 18.48
CA GLY A 332 -12.93 13.67 19.26
C GLY A 332 -13.99 13.33 20.31
N VAL A 333 -14.49 14.34 21.03
CA VAL A 333 -15.60 14.19 22.00
C VAL A 333 -16.90 13.76 21.29
N LEU A 334 -17.20 14.34 20.13
CA LEU A 334 -18.35 13.92 19.31
C LEU A 334 -18.22 12.47 18.83
N LEU A 335 -17.01 12.04 18.46
CA LEU A 335 -16.74 10.63 18.14
C LEU A 335 -16.91 9.73 19.37
N ALA A 336 -16.51 10.15 20.56
CA ALA A 336 -16.77 9.38 21.78
C ALA A 336 -18.28 9.18 22.00
N ALA A 337 -19.09 10.20 21.71
CA ALA A 337 -20.55 10.19 21.77
C ALA A 337 -21.24 9.50 20.57
N SER A 338 -20.49 8.92 19.64
CA SER A 338 -21.00 8.31 18.39
C SER A 338 -21.77 9.25 17.47
N ASN A 339 -21.48 10.55 17.53
CA ASN A 339 -21.98 11.55 16.60
C ASN A 339 -20.98 11.74 15.45
N ASP A 340 -20.87 10.72 14.59
CA ASP A 340 -19.86 10.66 13.53
C ASP A 340 -20.04 11.78 12.49
N GLU A 341 -21.28 12.16 12.15
CA GLU A 341 -21.59 13.22 11.18
C GLU A 341 -21.04 14.58 11.62
N ALA A 342 -21.40 15.03 12.83
CA ALA A 342 -20.94 16.31 13.35
C ALA A 342 -19.42 16.33 13.58
N ALA A 343 -18.84 15.20 13.98
CA ALA A 343 -17.39 15.06 14.13
C ALA A 343 -16.66 15.22 12.78
N MET A 344 -17.11 14.49 11.75
CA MET A 344 -16.47 14.55 10.43
C MET A 344 -16.63 15.92 9.77
N ALA A 345 -17.78 16.58 9.94
CA ALA A 345 -17.99 17.95 9.48
C ALA A 345 -16.96 18.92 10.08
N LYS A 346 -16.69 18.82 11.40
CA LYS A 346 -15.63 19.62 12.05
C LYS A 346 -14.23 19.31 11.49
N LEU A 347 -13.89 18.03 11.36
CA LEU A 347 -12.56 17.60 10.89
C LEU A 347 -12.28 18.02 9.44
N VAL A 348 -13.29 17.91 8.57
CA VAL A 348 -13.19 18.35 7.16
C VAL A 348 -13.15 19.87 7.07
N GLY A 349 -13.93 20.57 7.89
CA GLY A 349 -13.94 22.04 7.97
C GLY A 349 -12.58 22.66 8.28
N LEU A 350 -11.72 21.95 9.03
CA LEU A 350 -10.35 22.39 9.32
C LEU A 350 -9.43 22.46 8.10
N ARG A 351 -9.73 21.69 7.05
CA ARG A 351 -8.93 21.59 5.82
C ARG A 351 -7.44 21.32 6.05
N HIS A 352 -7.12 20.68 7.16
CA HIS A 352 -5.76 20.43 7.58
C HIS A 352 -5.31 19.03 7.16
N ARG A 353 -4.24 18.94 6.35
CA ARG A 353 -3.81 17.68 5.70
C ARG A 353 -3.60 16.52 6.66
N ILE A 354 -2.90 16.74 7.77
CA ILE A 354 -2.59 15.65 8.72
C ILE A 354 -3.89 15.16 9.37
N THR A 355 -4.78 16.08 9.71
CA THR A 355 -6.09 15.77 10.31
C THR A 355 -6.97 14.99 9.34
N MET A 356 -7.00 15.38 8.06
CA MET A 356 -7.74 14.68 7.02
C MET A 356 -7.25 13.25 6.80
N VAL A 357 -5.92 13.05 6.79
CA VAL A 357 -5.34 11.70 6.67
C VAL A 357 -5.66 10.85 7.89
N ALA A 358 -5.62 11.43 9.09
CA ALA A 358 -5.99 10.75 10.32
C ALA A 358 -7.48 10.40 10.37
N ALA A 359 -8.35 11.34 10.00
CA ALA A 359 -9.80 11.14 9.92
C ALA A 359 -10.16 10.02 8.92
N LEU A 360 -9.53 10.01 7.75
CA LEU A 360 -9.71 8.95 6.76
C LEU A 360 -9.38 7.57 7.34
N GLU A 361 -8.26 7.44 8.06
CA GLU A 361 -7.84 6.16 8.60
C GLU A 361 -8.65 5.77 9.86
N GLY A 362 -9.11 6.74 10.65
CA GLY A 362 -9.98 6.55 11.81
C GLY A 362 -11.41 6.15 11.43
N ALA A 363 -12.01 6.83 10.45
CA ALA A 363 -13.35 6.53 9.94
C ALA A 363 -13.49 5.06 9.50
N ARG A 364 -12.46 4.54 8.80
CA ARG A 364 -12.37 3.14 8.39
C ARG A 364 -12.51 2.16 9.55
N ARG A 365 -11.91 2.50 10.69
CA ARG A 365 -11.91 1.66 11.90
C ARG A 365 -13.20 1.79 12.70
N LEU A 366 -13.81 2.98 12.67
CA LEU A 366 -15.08 3.25 13.34
C LEU A 366 -16.27 2.58 12.62
N GLY A 367 -16.15 2.37 11.31
CA GLY A 367 -17.09 1.60 10.49
C GLY A 367 -17.83 2.44 9.43
N ALA A 368 -18.79 1.80 8.75
CA ALA A 368 -19.44 2.34 7.56
C ALA A 368 -20.17 3.68 7.79
N SER A 369 -20.72 3.92 8.99
CA SER A 369 -21.35 5.19 9.37
C SER A 369 -20.35 6.36 9.28
N ALA A 370 -19.19 6.21 9.92
CA ALA A 370 -18.14 7.22 9.92
C ALA A 370 -17.50 7.41 8.53
N ASP A 371 -17.27 6.32 7.79
CA ASP A 371 -16.76 6.40 6.40
C ASP A 371 -17.76 7.13 5.48
N ARG A 372 -19.06 6.86 5.59
CA ARG A 372 -20.11 7.57 4.84
C ARG A 372 -20.15 9.05 5.21
N ALA A 373 -20.15 9.38 6.50
CA ALA A 373 -20.17 10.76 6.99
C ALA A 373 -18.96 11.57 6.47
N LEU A 374 -17.75 11.00 6.58
CA LEU A 374 -16.54 11.63 6.04
C LEU A 374 -16.63 11.83 4.52
N GLY A 375 -17.12 10.81 3.81
CA GLY A 375 -17.30 10.85 2.36
C GLY A 375 -18.22 11.99 1.90
N ILE A 376 -19.37 12.15 2.56
CA ILE A 376 -20.36 13.20 2.25
C ILE A 376 -19.77 14.59 2.46
N GLU A 377 -19.07 14.82 3.57
CA GLU A 377 -18.44 16.12 3.83
C GLU A 377 -17.29 16.41 2.86
N CYS A 378 -16.52 15.39 2.47
CA CYS A 378 -15.50 15.52 1.43
C CYS A 378 -16.12 15.82 0.05
N LEU A 379 -17.25 15.20 -0.29
CA LEU A 379 -17.98 15.48 -1.52
C LEU A 379 -18.49 16.92 -1.54
N ARG A 380 -19.12 17.38 -0.44
CA ARG A 380 -19.57 18.77 -0.31
C ARG A 380 -18.40 19.74 -0.51
N LEU A 381 -17.26 19.47 0.15
CA LEU A 381 -16.07 20.30 0.03
C LEU A 381 -15.53 20.34 -1.41
N LEU A 382 -15.51 19.20 -2.11
CA LEU A 382 -15.11 19.13 -3.53
C LEU A 382 -16.00 20.00 -4.41
N ILE A 383 -17.31 19.97 -4.20
CA ILE A 383 -18.27 20.75 -5.00
C ILE A 383 -18.15 22.24 -4.71
N THR A 384 -18.07 22.63 -3.43
CA THR A 384 -18.13 24.04 -3.04
C THR A 384 -16.80 24.77 -3.14
N ASP A 385 -15.67 24.07 -2.97
CA ASP A 385 -14.38 24.73 -2.81
C ASP A 385 -13.17 23.95 -3.34
N ARG A 386 -13.33 23.38 -4.53
CA ARG A 386 -12.29 22.62 -5.21
C ARG A 386 -10.95 23.36 -5.33
N LYS A 387 -10.99 24.63 -5.76
CA LYS A 387 -9.79 25.41 -6.10
C LYS A 387 -8.87 25.58 -4.89
N ASN A 388 -9.41 25.49 -3.68
CA ASN A 388 -8.67 25.65 -2.44
C ASN A 388 -8.35 24.32 -1.73
N LEU A 389 -8.56 23.16 -2.38
CA LEU A 389 -8.22 21.86 -1.79
C LEU A 389 -6.70 21.67 -1.62
N GLY A 390 -5.88 22.19 -2.54
CA GLY A 390 -4.42 22.15 -2.46
C GLY A 390 -3.84 20.83 -1.88
N PRO A 391 -3.26 20.85 -0.67
CA PRO A 391 -2.62 19.69 -0.05
C PRO A 391 -3.58 18.59 0.46
N ILE A 392 -4.90 18.86 0.50
CA ILE A 392 -5.93 17.92 0.98
C ILE A 392 -6.73 17.25 -0.14
N THR A 393 -6.45 17.55 -1.41
CA THR A 393 -7.14 16.93 -2.56
C THR A 393 -7.11 15.41 -2.48
N GLU A 394 -5.94 14.82 -2.20
CA GLU A 394 -5.82 13.37 -2.13
C GLU A 394 -6.68 12.72 -1.02
N PRO A 395 -6.57 13.08 0.28
CA PRO A 395 -7.42 12.47 1.29
C PRO A 395 -8.92 12.69 1.03
N VAL A 396 -9.32 13.81 0.40
CA VAL A 396 -10.70 14.06 -0.05
C VAL A 396 -11.13 13.05 -1.11
N LEU A 397 -10.33 12.87 -2.17
CA LEU A 397 -10.66 11.91 -3.24
C LEU A 397 -10.71 10.46 -2.73
N ARG A 398 -9.84 10.08 -1.78
CA ARG A 398 -9.91 8.76 -1.14
C ARG A 398 -11.17 8.56 -0.30
N ALA A 399 -11.61 9.59 0.43
CA ALA A 399 -12.87 9.52 1.19
C ALA A 399 -14.06 9.35 0.25
N ILE A 400 -14.08 10.06 -0.88
CA ILE A 400 -15.12 9.93 -1.92
C ILE A 400 -15.07 8.55 -2.58
N ALA A 401 -13.89 7.99 -2.86
CA ALA A 401 -13.75 6.63 -3.38
C ALA A 401 -14.35 5.58 -2.42
N ARG A 402 -14.22 5.78 -1.10
CA ARG A 402 -14.90 4.93 -0.11
C ARG A 402 -16.41 5.17 -0.07
N LEU A 403 -16.84 6.43 -0.20
CA LEU A 403 -18.27 6.76 -0.33
C LEU A 403 -18.90 6.02 -1.51
N ALA A 404 -18.22 5.96 -2.66
CA ALA A 404 -18.69 5.21 -3.83
C ALA A 404 -18.87 3.71 -3.58
N ILE A 405 -18.13 3.13 -2.63
CA ILE A 405 -18.25 1.72 -2.22
C ILE A 405 -19.45 1.54 -1.28
N VAL A 406 -19.62 2.43 -0.29
CA VAL A 406 -20.64 2.24 0.78
C VAL A 406 -22.00 2.84 0.47
N ALA A 407 -22.05 3.91 -0.33
CA ALA A 407 -23.27 4.66 -0.66
C ALA A 407 -23.10 5.42 -2.00
N PRO A 408 -23.01 4.71 -3.15
CA PRO A 408 -22.79 5.34 -4.46
C PRO A 408 -23.88 6.35 -4.85
N ASP A 409 -25.12 6.18 -4.39
CA ASP A 409 -26.24 7.09 -4.68
C ASP A 409 -26.01 8.53 -4.20
N GLU A 410 -25.17 8.74 -3.18
CA GLU A 410 -24.82 10.07 -2.68
C GLU A 410 -24.06 10.91 -3.74
N LEU A 411 -23.44 10.26 -4.72
CA LEU A 411 -22.73 10.92 -5.81
C LEU A 411 -23.65 11.37 -6.95
N ARG A 412 -24.90 10.89 -6.99
CA ARG A 412 -25.86 11.14 -8.09
C ARG A 412 -26.15 12.62 -8.26
N SER A 413 -26.48 13.32 -7.17
CA SER A 413 -26.84 14.74 -7.21
C SER A 413 -25.69 15.61 -7.71
N ALA A 414 -24.46 15.29 -7.32
CA ALA A 414 -23.25 15.98 -7.74
C ALA A 414 -22.97 15.80 -9.23
N LEU A 415 -23.20 14.59 -9.77
CA LEU A 415 -23.02 14.30 -11.19
C LEU A 415 -24.14 14.87 -12.07
N ASN A 416 -25.35 15.02 -11.54
CA ASN A 416 -26.54 15.46 -12.28
C ASN A 416 -26.78 16.98 -12.20
N SER A 417 -25.86 17.77 -11.64
CA SER A 417 -26.11 19.16 -11.20
C SER A 417 -26.27 20.23 -12.30
N GLU A 418 -26.68 19.87 -13.52
CA GLU A 418 -26.97 20.84 -14.61
C GLU A 418 -28.01 21.91 -14.22
N ALA A 419 -28.82 21.65 -13.18
CA ALA A 419 -29.83 22.56 -12.64
C ALA A 419 -29.39 23.34 -11.38
N ALA A 420 -28.15 23.18 -10.92
CA ALA A 420 -27.64 23.94 -9.76
C ALA A 420 -27.02 25.28 -10.22
N ASP A 421 -27.12 26.32 -9.38
CA ASP A 421 -26.53 27.65 -9.64
C ASP A 421 -25.01 27.59 -9.91
N GLN A 422 -24.34 26.48 -9.58
CA GLN A 422 -22.95 26.20 -9.90
C GLN A 422 -22.81 24.74 -10.39
N PRO A 423 -22.68 24.50 -11.71
CA PRO A 423 -22.46 23.17 -12.24
C PRO A 423 -21.10 22.64 -11.77
N ILE A 424 -21.04 21.32 -11.53
CA ILE A 424 -19.76 20.66 -11.21
C ILE A 424 -18.80 20.82 -12.39
N ASP A 425 -17.55 21.17 -12.10
CA ASP A 425 -16.55 21.28 -13.16
C ASP A 425 -16.17 19.90 -13.72
N ILE A 426 -15.69 19.89 -14.96
CA ILE A 426 -15.38 18.66 -15.71
C ILE A 426 -14.41 17.75 -14.94
N GLU A 427 -13.37 18.31 -14.32
CA GLU A 427 -12.35 17.49 -13.66
C GLU A 427 -12.88 16.89 -12.34
N SER A 428 -13.73 17.61 -11.59
CA SER A 428 -14.43 17.03 -10.43
C SER A 428 -15.37 15.91 -10.86
N SER A 429 -16.15 16.11 -11.91
CA SER A 429 -17.01 15.06 -12.48
C SER A 429 -16.20 13.81 -12.85
N GLN A 430 -15.04 13.99 -13.50
CA GLN A 430 -14.13 12.88 -13.82
C GLN A 430 -13.59 12.18 -12.57
N ALA A 431 -13.26 12.91 -11.50
CA ALA A 431 -12.81 12.31 -10.24
C ALA A 431 -13.93 11.48 -9.58
N LEU A 432 -15.18 11.95 -9.63
CA LEU A 432 -16.34 11.18 -9.15
C LEU A 432 -16.58 9.92 -9.99
N LEU A 433 -16.45 10.01 -11.31
CA LEU A 433 -16.57 8.84 -12.19
C LEU A 433 -15.44 7.82 -11.94
N LEU A 434 -14.21 8.28 -11.69
CA LEU A 434 -13.10 7.38 -11.30
C LEU A 434 -13.36 6.70 -9.95
N ALA A 435 -13.94 7.41 -8.98
CA ALA A 435 -14.36 6.83 -7.71
C ALA A 435 -15.41 5.72 -7.91
N LEU A 436 -16.42 5.95 -8.76
CA LEU A 436 -17.45 4.96 -9.11
C LEU A 436 -16.86 3.75 -9.85
N LEU A 437 -15.95 3.97 -10.79
CA LEU A 437 -15.23 2.87 -11.46
C LEU A 437 -14.43 2.05 -10.45
N THR A 438 -13.72 2.69 -9.53
CA THR A 438 -12.90 2.02 -8.50
C THR A 438 -13.77 1.18 -7.57
N ALA A 439 -14.98 1.64 -7.24
CA ALA A 439 -15.93 0.88 -6.42
C ALA A 439 -16.30 -0.46 -7.07
N GLY A 440 -16.40 -0.51 -8.40
CA GLY A 440 -16.57 -1.75 -9.16
C GLY A 440 -17.89 -2.50 -8.89
N THR A 441 -18.89 -1.83 -8.31
CA THR A 441 -20.21 -2.41 -8.02
C THR A 441 -21.22 -2.08 -9.12
N ARG A 442 -22.28 -2.89 -9.23
CA ARG A 442 -23.38 -2.63 -10.17
C ARG A 442 -24.11 -1.32 -9.86
N ASP A 443 -24.26 -0.99 -8.58
CA ASP A 443 -24.91 0.26 -8.15
C ASP A 443 -24.06 1.48 -8.53
N ALA A 444 -22.74 1.43 -8.32
CA ALA A 444 -21.83 2.48 -8.74
C ALA A 444 -21.82 2.66 -10.27
N SER A 445 -21.84 1.56 -11.01
CA SER A 445 -21.96 1.58 -12.48
C SER A 445 -23.28 2.21 -12.94
N THR A 446 -24.39 1.92 -12.25
CA THR A 446 -25.70 2.50 -12.53
C THR A 446 -25.70 4.01 -12.34
N VAL A 447 -25.15 4.50 -11.23
CA VAL A 447 -25.00 5.95 -10.97
C VAL A 447 -24.11 6.61 -12.02
N ALA A 448 -22.98 5.99 -12.41
CA ALA A 448 -22.09 6.53 -13.43
C ALA A 448 -22.79 6.69 -14.80
N ARG A 449 -23.63 5.71 -15.17
CA ARG A 449 -24.36 5.70 -16.46
C ARG A 449 -25.37 6.82 -16.60
N GLU A 450 -25.91 7.36 -15.51
CA GLU A 450 -26.82 8.51 -15.57
C GLU A 450 -26.13 9.77 -16.13
N SER A 451 -24.81 9.85 -16.06
CA SER A 451 -24.00 10.94 -16.62
C SER A 451 -23.70 10.80 -18.12
N ARG A 452 -24.11 9.69 -18.76
CA ARG A 452 -23.84 9.41 -20.17
C ARG A 452 -24.44 10.49 -21.08
N GLY A 453 -23.69 10.89 -22.10
CA GLY A 453 -24.03 11.96 -23.04
C GLY A 453 -23.70 13.37 -22.53
N ARG A 454 -23.42 13.52 -21.22
CA ARG A 454 -23.07 14.80 -20.58
C ARG A 454 -21.62 14.84 -20.10
N ALA A 455 -20.99 13.67 -19.95
CA ALA A 455 -19.62 13.57 -19.50
C ALA A 455 -18.64 14.00 -20.61
N SER A 456 -17.42 14.37 -20.20
CA SER A 456 -16.32 14.57 -21.15
C SER A 456 -15.99 13.26 -21.86
N ARG A 457 -15.21 13.30 -22.96
CA ARG A 457 -14.70 12.09 -23.63
C ARG A 457 -14.01 11.11 -22.66
N PHE A 458 -13.24 11.65 -21.70
CA PHE A 458 -12.60 10.85 -20.66
C PHE A 458 -13.63 10.24 -19.69
N GLY A 459 -14.65 11.01 -19.30
CA GLY A 459 -15.74 10.53 -18.46
C GLY A 459 -16.59 9.46 -19.15
N GLU A 460 -16.91 9.62 -20.43
CA GLU A 460 -17.60 8.60 -21.24
C GLU A 460 -16.81 7.29 -21.30
N ALA A 461 -15.49 7.37 -21.43
CA ALA A 461 -14.64 6.18 -21.38
C ALA A 461 -14.69 5.47 -20.02
N ILE A 462 -14.68 6.23 -18.91
CA ILE A 462 -14.84 5.65 -17.57
C ILE A 462 -16.21 4.98 -17.41
N ILE A 463 -17.28 5.65 -17.85
CA ILE A 463 -18.64 5.12 -17.79
C ILE A 463 -18.74 3.82 -18.59
N CYS A 464 -18.15 3.78 -19.80
CA CYS A 464 -18.11 2.59 -20.64
C CYS A 464 -17.42 1.42 -19.95
N VAL A 465 -16.22 1.62 -19.37
CA VAL A 465 -15.50 0.57 -18.64
C VAL A 465 -16.27 0.13 -17.39
N ALA A 466 -16.83 1.07 -16.62
CA ALA A 466 -17.63 0.75 -15.44
C ALA A 466 -18.90 -0.05 -15.78
N ASN A 467 -19.56 0.24 -16.91
CA ASN A 467 -20.68 -0.53 -17.43
C ASN A 467 -20.22 -1.94 -17.84
N ALA A 468 -19.19 -2.02 -18.67
CA ALA A 468 -18.63 -3.28 -19.19
C ALA A 468 -18.13 -4.24 -18.09
N ARG A 469 -17.72 -3.74 -16.92
CA ARG A 469 -17.34 -4.60 -15.77
C ARG A 469 -18.51 -5.37 -15.17
N THR A 470 -19.72 -4.82 -15.20
CA THR A 470 -20.87 -5.35 -14.45
C THR A 470 -22.02 -5.84 -15.32
N ALA A 471 -21.98 -5.50 -16.62
CA ALA A 471 -22.98 -5.90 -17.60
C ALA A 471 -22.79 -7.36 -18.05
N THR A 472 -23.91 -8.04 -18.35
CA THR A 472 -23.89 -9.38 -18.96
C THR A 472 -23.66 -9.30 -20.47
N THR A 473 -24.19 -8.26 -21.11
CA THR A 473 -24.12 -8.00 -22.54
C THR A 473 -23.84 -6.52 -22.76
N LEU A 474 -23.19 -6.18 -23.87
CA LEU A 474 -22.81 -4.83 -24.23
C LEU A 474 -23.29 -4.53 -25.65
N ASP A 475 -23.71 -3.29 -25.93
CA ASP A 475 -24.08 -2.88 -27.29
C ASP A 475 -22.84 -2.66 -28.17
N ASP A 476 -23.03 -2.68 -29.50
CA ASP A 476 -21.92 -2.54 -30.45
C ASP A 476 -21.15 -1.22 -30.27
N ALA A 477 -21.84 -0.15 -29.88
CA ALA A 477 -21.22 1.15 -29.68
C ALA A 477 -20.25 1.15 -28.49
N ASP A 478 -20.66 0.56 -27.37
CA ASP A 478 -19.82 0.39 -26.18
C ASP A 478 -18.67 -0.60 -26.46
N VAL A 479 -18.89 -1.67 -27.24
CA VAL A 479 -17.80 -2.56 -27.68
C VAL A 479 -16.76 -1.78 -28.52
N GLN A 480 -17.19 -0.96 -29.47
CA GLN A 480 -16.26 -0.12 -30.25
C GLN A 480 -15.56 0.92 -29.38
N MET A 481 -16.25 1.48 -28.38
CA MET A 481 -15.65 2.40 -27.44
C MET A 481 -14.56 1.71 -26.59
N LEU A 482 -14.76 0.48 -26.12
CA LEU A 482 -13.71 -0.28 -25.40
C LEU A 482 -12.45 -0.46 -26.26
N ALA A 483 -12.59 -0.77 -27.55
CA ALA A 483 -11.44 -0.85 -28.47
C ALA A 483 -10.70 0.49 -28.58
N MET A 484 -11.44 1.59 -28.74
CA MET A 484 -10.87 2.93 -28.80
C MET A 484 -10.11 3.28 -27.50
N ILE A 485 -10.65 2.89 -26.35
CA ILE A 485 -10.02 3.10 -25.05
C ILE A 485 -8.72 2.29 -24.95
N ALA A 486 -8.75 1.00 -25.30
CA ALA A 486 -7.57 0.14 -25.32
C ALA A 486 -6.44 0.72 -26.19
N GLY A 487 -6.80 1.21 -27.38
CA GLY A 487 -5.90 1.91 -28.31
C GLY A 487 -5.39 3.28 -27.84
N GLY A 488 -5.84 3.77 -26.67
CA GLY A 488 -5.39 5.04 -26.09
C GLY A 488 -6.13 6.28 -26.59
N GLY A 489 -7.21 6.11 -27.35
CA GLY A 489 -7.97 7.23 -27.91
C GLY A 489 -8.66 8.10 -26.86
N ALA A 490 -8.94 7.57 -25.67
CA ALA A 490 -9.70 8.27 -24.63
C ALA A 490 -8.88 9.10 -23.63
N GLY A 491 -7.53 9.04 -23.69
CA GLY A 491 -6.67 9.74 -22.74
C GLY A 491 -6.73 9.20 -21.29
N VAL A 492 -7.15 7.94 -21.12
CA VAL A 492 -7.19 7.26 -19.81
C VAL A 492 -5.85 6.59 -19.48
N GLY A 493 -5.61 6.34 -18.19
CA GLY A 493 -4.41 5.68 -17.68
C GLY A 493 -4.24 4.24 -18.16
N PRO A 494 -3.01 3.69 -18.12
CA PRO A 494 -2.70 2.35 -18.62
C PRO A 494 -3.49 1.23 -17.92
N ASP A 495 -3.80 1.40 -16.64
CA ASP A 495 -4.67 0.52 -15.85
C ASP A 495 -6.08 0.40 -16.47
N ILE A 496 -6.72 1.53 -16.77
CA ILE A 496 -8.04 1.55 -17.42
C ILE A 496 -7.95 1.02 -18.85
N ARG A 497 -6.85 1.31 -19.57
CA ARG A 497 -6.61 0.76 -20.92
C ARG A 497 -6.47 -0.76 -20.90
N THR A 498 -5.73 -1.32 -19.95
CA THR A 498 -5.59 -2.77 -19.75
C THR A 498 -6.94 -3.41 -19.44
N GLN A 499 -7.75 -2.78 -18.58
CA GLN A 499 -9.11 -3.24 -18.29
C GLN A 499 -10.00 -3.21 -19.53
N ALA A 500 -10.01 -2.10 -20.27
CA ALA A 500 -10.78 -1.95 -21.50
C ALA A 500 -10.36 -2.95 -22.58
N ALA A 501 -9.05 -3.18 -22.72
CA ALA A 501 -8.46 -4.15 -23.62
C ALA A 501 -9.02 -5.56 -23.33
N TRP A 502 -8.98 -6.01 -22.08
CA TRP A 502 -9.55 -7.31 -21.71
C TRP A 502 -11.07 -7.37 -21.90
N LEU A 503 -11.81 -6.35 -21.45
CA LEU A 503 -13.26 -6.32 -21.59
C LEU A 503 -13.69 -6.37 -23.07
N TRP A 504 -12.95 -5.71 -23.96
CA TRP A 504 -13.18 -5.80 -25.39
C TRP A 504 -13.02 -7.23 -25.91
N THR A 505 -11.94 -7.95 -25.54
CA THR A 505 -11.74 -9.33 -26.02
C THR A 505 -12.87 -10.25 -25.56
N ARG A 506 -13.36 -10.06 -24.33
CA ARG A 506 -14.51 -10.82 -23.81
C ARG A 506 -15.77 -10.55 -24.63
N TYR A 507 -16.18 -9.30 -24.77
CA TYR A 507 -17.43 -8.97 -25.47
C TYR A 507 -17.35 -9.20 -26.99
N ALA A 508 -16.16 -9.16 -27.58
CA ALA A 508 -15.94 -9.52 -28.98
C ALA A 508 -15.83 -11.03 -29.23
N GLY A 509 -15.91 -11.88 -28.18
CA GLY A 509 -15.78 -13.33 -28.31
C GLY A 509 -14.37 -13.82 -28.66
N LYS A 510 -13.34 -12.98 -28.42
CA LYS A 510 -11.93 -13.23 -28.75
C LYS A 510 -11.04 -13.57 -27.56
N ALA A 511 -11.60 -13.70 -26.35
CA ALA A 511 -10.83 -13.93 -25.13
C ALA A 511 -9.89 -15.16 -25.23
N ALA A 512 -10.39 -16.28 -25.74
CA ALA A 512 -9.60 -17.50 -25.90
C ALA A 512 -8.43 -17.32 -26.89
N GLU A 513 -8.69 -16.74 -28.06
CA GLU A 513 -7.69 -16.44 -29.08
C GLU A 513 -6.58 -15.53 -28.54
N VAL A 514 -6.95 -14.48 -27.81
CA VAL A 514 -5.99 -13.56 -27.21
C VAL A 514 -5.18 -14.24 -26.11
N THR A 515 -5.81 -15.06 -25.26
CA THR A 515 -5.09 -15.85 -24.26
C THR A 515 -4.08 -16.81 -24.89
N ASP A 516 -4.42 -17.46 -26.01
CA ASP A 516 -3.48 -18.25 -26.81
C ASP A 516 -2.32 -17.40 -27.33
N ALA A 517 -2.61 -16.25 -27.94
CA ALA A 517 -1.62 -15.36 -28.52
C ALA A 517 -0.67 -14.70 -27.50
N LEU A 518 -1.13 -14.48 -26.27
CA LEU A 518 -0.33 -13.95 -25.16
C LEU A 518 0.64 -15.00 -24.59
N THR A 519 0.26 -16.27 -24.64
CA THR A 519 0.97 -17.35 -23.93
C THR A 519 1.88 -18.19 -24.84
N MET A 520 1.57 -18.31 -26.13
CA MET A 520 2.45 -18.96 -27.10
C MET A 520 3.81 -18.25 -27.22
N ARG A 521 3.84 -16.91 -27.17
CA ARG A 521 5.09 -16.15 -27.30
C ARG A 521 5.91 -16.07 -26.02
N ALA A 522 5.29 -16.20 -24.84
CA ALA A 522 6.03 -16.34 -23.60
C ALA A 522 6.95 -17.58 -23.64
N ALA A 523 6.56 -18.63 -24.37
CA ALA A 523 7.39 -19.82 -24.60
C ALA A 523 8.47 -19.63 -25.69
N GLU A 524 8.29 -18.68 -26.63
CA GLU A 524 9.21 -18.43 -27.76
C GLU A 524 10.35 -17.45 -27.46
N ILE A 525 10.29 -16.65 -26.39
CA ILE A 525 11.41 -15.79 -25.93
C ILE A 525 12.62 -16.63 -25.41
N LYS A 526 12.57 -17.95 -25.58
CA LYS A 526 13.55 -18.95 -25.17
C LYS A 526 14.83 -19.04 -26.04
N ALA A 527 15.16 -18.07 -26.88
CA ALA A 527 16.46 -18.09 -27.59
C ALA A 527 17.04 -16.70 -27.85
N PRO A 528 18.19 -16.40 -27.25
CA PRO A 528 19.37 -16.31 -28.08
C PRO A 528 20.31 -17.47 -27.76
N ALA A 529 20.57 -18.29 -28.78
CA ALA A 529 21.63 -19.29 -28.73
C ALA A 529 22.94 -18.59 -28.35
N SER A 530 23.52 -18.98 -27.22
CA SER A 530 24.91 -18.67 -26.90
C SER A 530 25.78 -19.41 -27.91
N THR A 531 26.22 -18.70 -28.96
CA THR A 531 27.36 -19.14 -29.79
C THR A 531 28.62 -19.04 -28.93
N ILE A 532 28.88 -20.08 -28.15
CA ILE A 532 30.18 -20.30 -27.52
C ILE A 532 31.09 -20.88 -28.59
N ASN A 533 32.07 -20.07 -29.01
CA ASN A 533 33.21 -20.51 -29.80
C ASN A 533 33.97 -21.57 -29.00
N GLU A 534 33.97 -22.81 -29.49
CA GLU A 534 34.90 -23.86 -29.08
C GLU A 534 36.32 -23.52 -29.57
N SER A 535 37.17 -23.01 -28.68
CA SER A 535 38.62 -23.07 -28.87
C SER A 535 39.17 -24.34 -28.20
N LYS A 536 39.58 -25.27 -29.06
CA LYS A 536 40.38 -26.46 -28.74
C LYS A 536 41.63 -26.08 -27.92
N SER A 537 41.84 -26.75 -26.80
CA SER A 537 43.17 -26.96 -26.23
C SER A 537 43.32 -28.41 -25.77
N THR A 538 44.36 -29.05 -26.30
CA THR A 538 44.78 -30.45 -26.07
C THR A 538 45.43 -30.64 -24.69
N PRO A 539 45.40 -31.88 -24.13
CA PRO A 539 45.92 -32.17 -22.80
C PRO A 539 47.41 -32.58 -22.85
N SER A 540 48.19 -32.16 -21.86
CA SER A 540 49.49 -32.77 -21.53
C SER A 540 49.45 -33.36 -20.12
N THR A 541 49.51 -34.68 -20.08
CA THR A 541 49.88 -35.54 -18.94
C THR A 541 51.29 -35.24 -18.45
N THR A 542 51.46 -35.12 -17.12
CA THR A 542 52.51 -35.86 -16.38
C THR A 542 52.19 -35.98 -14.89
N ASP A 543 52.11 -37.26 -14.56
CA ASP A 543 52.20 -38.02 -13.31
C ASP A 543 53.04 -37.50 -12.11
N SER A 544 52.64 -38.03 -10.94
CA SER A 544 53.48 -38.55 -9.84
C SER A 544 53.78 -37.74 -8.56
N THR A 545 53.28 -38.36 -7.46
CA THR A 545 53.90 -38.60 -6.14
C THR A 545 53.71 -37.65 -4.93
N LYS A 546 52.92 -38.18 -3.97
CA LYS A 546 52.88 -38.07 -2.48
C LYS A 546 54.26 -37.85 -1.78
N PRO A 547 54.36 -37.63 -0.43
CA PRO A 547 53.34 -37.43 0.63
C PRO A 547 53.62 -36.28 1.65
N ALA A 548 52.71 -36.09 2.60
CA ALA A 548 52.81 -35.21 3.79
C ALA A 548 53.99 -35.58 4.73
N PRO A 549 54.42 -34.69 5.67
CA PRO A 549 53.80 -34.68 7.01
C PRO A 549 53.83 -33.35 7.82
N SER A 550 53.08 -33.38 8.93
CA SER A 550 53.35 -32.79 10.26
C SER A 550 53.32 -31.27 10.50
N ALA A 551 52.38 -30.87 11.37
CA ALA A 551 52.49 -29.72 12.29
C ALA A 551 53.63 -29.95 13.31
N PRO A 552 54.15 -28.93 14.03
CA PRO A 552 53.45 -28.47 15.25
C PRO A 552 53.70 -27.01 15.72
N THR A 553 52.87 -26.59 16.68
CA THR A 553 53.14 -25.73 17.87
C THR A 553 53.47 -24.22 17.78
N THR A 554 52.58 -23.45 18.43
CA THR A 554 52.82 -22.42 19.48
C THR A 554 53.68 -21.19 19.18
N SER A 555 53.09 -19.99 19.26
CA SER A 555 53.16 -19.12 20.45
C SER A 555 52.97 -17.63 20.12
N MET A 556 52.46 -16.95 21.15
CA MET A 556 52.22 -15.52 21.40
C MET A 556 53.21 -14.53 20.76
N MET A 557 52.68 -13.38 20.30
CA MET A 557 53.06 -12.01 20.75
C MET A 557 52.42 -10.93 19.86
N THR A 558 51.53 -10.13 20.43
CA THR A 558 51.43 -8.67 20.16
C THR A 558 52.52 -7.96 20.99
N PRO A 559 52.90 -6.66 20.80
CA PRO A 559 52.17 -5.59 20.10
C PRO A 559 53.05 -4.58 19.30
N SER A 560 52.38 -3.53 18.79
CA SER A 560 52.86 -2.13 18.63
C SER A 560 53.23 -1.63 17.24
N LEU A 561 52.39 -0.69 16.76
CA LEU A 561 52.72 0.68 16.28
C LEU A 561 53.88 0.83 15.28
N ASN A 562 53.66 1.39 14.09
CA ASN A 562 53.55 2.84 13.86
C ASN A 562 53.56 3.23 12.37
N LEU A 563 52.79 4.29 12.07
CA LEU A 563 53.06 5.44 11.19
C LEU A 563 53.43 5.25 9.70
N SER A 564 52.61 5.87 8.85
CA SER A 564 53.00 7.04 8.01
C SER A 564 51.81 7.36 7.07
N SER A 565 50.95 8.35 7.34
CA SER A 565 51.13 9.81 7.18
C SER A 565 51.59 10.25 5.78
N ARG A 566 50.67 10.87 5.03
CA ARG A 566 51.00 12.03 4.19
C ARG A 566 49.82 13.00 4.15
N ASP A 567 49.96 14.01 5.00
CA ASP A 567 49.28 15.29 4.95
C ASP A 567 49.72 16.12 3.74
N SER A 568 48.82 16.99 3.26
CA SER A 568 49.03 18.44 3.04
C SER A 568 47.66 19.05 2.65
N ARG A 569 46.98 19.82 3.51
CA ARG A 569 47.11 21.29 3.77
C ARG A 569 46.85 22.12 2.50
N SER A 570 46.13 23.23 2.44
CA SER A 570 45.60 24.26 3.38
C SER A 570 44.69 25.17 2.50
N SER A 571 43.61 25.85 2.93
CA SER A 571 43.59 27.16 3.60
C SER A 571 42.17 27.75 3.39
N ALA A 572 41.36 27.99 4.43
CA ALA A 572 41.14 29.27 5.14
C ALA A 572 40.11 30.24 4.51
N MET A 573 39.02 30.54 5.24
CA MET A 573 38.68 31.90 5.68
C MET A 573 37.58 31.88 6.78
N ARG A 574 37.72 32.81 7.75
CA ARG A 574 36.93 32.98 8.99
C ARG A 574 35.95 34.17 8.89
N SER A 575 35.00 34.19 9.85
CA SER A 575 34.45 35.33 10.65
C SER A 575 32.91 35.32 10.64
N ALA A 576 32.14 35.13 11.74
CA ALA A 576 32.01 35.88 13.01
C ALA A 576 31.66 37.38 12.76
N VAL A 577 30.70 38.08 13.40
CA VAL A 577 29.93 37.90 14.66
C VAL A 577 28.87 39.04 14.76
N ALA A 578 27.78 38.78 15.50
CA ALA A 578 26.90 39.66 16.31
C ALA A 578 26.09 40.86 15.74
N SER A 579 24.82 40.95 16.15
CA SER A 579 24.33 41.86 17.23
C SER A 579 22.84 42.22 17.05
N ALA A 580 22.07 42.11 18.15
CA ALA A 580 20.79 42.79 18.32
C ALA A 580 20.98 44.33 18.46
N PRO A 581 19.90 45.12 18.38
CA PRO A 581 19.38 45.67 19.63
C PRO A 581 17.84 45.81 19.69
N GLN A 582 17.42 46.10 20.92
CA GLN A 582 16.08 46.31 21.46
C GLN A 582 15.72 47.82 21.46
N LEU A 583 14.40 48.11 21.43
CA LEU A 583 13.64 49.23 22.07
C LEU A 583 13.06 50.43 21.28
N SER A 584 11.81 50.72 21.71
CA SER A 584 10.96 51.94 21.69
C SER A 584 10.26 52.32 20.37
N GLU A 585 8.94 52.18 20.28
CA GLU A 585 7.88 53.17 20.65
C GLU A 585 7.78 54.36 19.68
N CYS A 586 6.68 54.43 18.90
CA CYS A 586 5.77 55.58 18.87
C CYS A 586 4.56 55.30 17.96
N ALA A 587 3.45 55.89 18.37
CA ALA A 587 2.09 55.73 17.87
C ALA A 587 1.85 56.27 16.45
N SER A 588 0.88 55.66 15.76
CA SER A 588 -0.26 56.28 15.06
C SER A 588 -1.21 55.18 14.59
#